data_AF-A0A973MD23-F1
#
_entry.id   AF-A0A973MD23-F1
#
_cell.length_a   1.000
_cell.length_b   1.000
_cell.length_c   1.000
_cell.angle_alpha   90.00
_cell.angle_beta   90.00
_cell.angle_gamma   90.00
#
_symmetry.space_group_name_H-M   'P 1'
#
loop_
_entity.id
_entity.type
_entity.pdbx_description
1 polymer ?
#
loop_
_entity_poly.entity_id
_entity_poly.type
_entity_poly.pdbx_seq_one_letter_code
_entity_poly.pdbx_strand_id
1 'polypeptide(L)'
;MALLPHPPEVPGEPSDKIQHAVAFATLGLLGAFAYPRLSTVRLILGLSMFGAFIEVAQAIPVLHRDSDPLDWLTDTIACAVVLVLLRMCLRPKR
;
A
#
# COMPACT_ATOMS: atom_id res chain seq x y z
N MET A 1 7.46 -5.07 10.05
CA MET A 1 6.79 -3.78 9.85
C MET A 1 5.32 -3.96 10.26
N ALA A 2 4.41 -4.41 9.39
CA ALA A 2 2.98 -4.51 9.70
C ALA A 2 2.56 -5.46 10.86
N LEU A 3 3.27 -6.57 11.06
CA LEU A 3 2.93 -7.61 12.04
C LEU A 3 3.91 -7.69 13.22
N LEU A 4 4.93 -6.82 13.25
CA LEU A 4 5.90 -6.80 14.34
C LEU A 4 5.47 -5.74 15.36
N PRO A 5 5.44 -6.06 16.67
CA PRO A 5 5.14 -5.08 17.70
C PRO A 5 6.20 -3.97 17.79
N HIS A 6 7.45 -4.29 17.39
CA HIS A 6 8.53 -3.32 17.22
C HIS A 6 9.08 -3.41 15.79
N PRO A 7 8.81 -2.42 14.92
CA PRO A 7 9.45 -2.36 13.63
C PRO A 7 10.97 -2.16 13.80
N PRO A 8 11.79 -2.73 12.91
CA PRO A 8 13.23 -2.50 12.92
C PRO A 8 13.52 -1.01 12.75
N GLU A 9 14.44 -0.49 13.57
CA GLU A 9 14.87 0.91 13.52
C GLU A 9 15.46 1.21 12.13
N VAL A 10 14.79 2.10 11.39
CA VAL A 10 15.32 2.65 10.15
C VAL A 10 15.78 4.08 10.41
N PRO A 11 16.83 4.57 9.73
CA PRO A 11 17.33 5.93 9.92
C PRO A 11 16.20 6.97 9.78
N GLY A 12 15.97 7.75 10.83
CA GLY A 12 14.95 8.80 10.88
C GLY A 12 13.60 8.41 11.49
N GLU A 13 13.45 7.19 12.02
CA GLU A 13 12.23 6.70 12.70
C GLU A 13 10.90 7.18 12.08
N PRO A 14 10.71 7.00 10.75
CA PRO A 14 9.45 7.33 10.12
C PRO A 14 8.34 6.50 10.76
N SER A 15 7.22 7.16 11.03
CA SER A 15 6.04 6.48 11.56
C SER A 15 5.69 5.26 10.71
N ASP A 16 5.25 4.19 11.36
CA ASP A 16 4.87 2.94 10.71
C ASP A 16 3.83 3.15 9.59
N LYS A 17 2.99 4.20 9.72
CA LYS A 17 2.04 4.63 8.66
C LYS A 17 2.74 5.07 7.38
N ILE A 18 3.84 5.82 7.50
CA ILE A 18 4.63 6.29 6.35
C ILE A 18 5.33 5.09 5.69
N GLN A 19 5.88 4.17 6.48
CA GLN A 19 6.50 2.96 5.96
C GLN A 19 5.49 2.11 5.18
N HIS A 20 4.26 1.95 5.71
CA HIS A 20 3.19 1.23 5.03
C HIS A 20 2.78 1.89 3.72
N ALA A 21 2.54 3.20 3.74
CA ALA A 21 2.15 3.95 2.54
C ALA A 21 3.23 3.85 1.44
N VAL A 22 4.51 3.93 1.79
CA VAL A 22 5.62 3.79 0.85
C VAL A 22 5.71 2.36 0.31
N ALA A 23 5.46 1.34 1.14
CA ALA A 23 5.42 -0.05 0.69
C ALA A 23 4.30 -0.28 -0.34
N PHE A 24 3.08 0.21 -0.07
CA PHE A 24 1.96 0.12 -1.00
C PHE A 24 2.18 0.90 -2.30
N ALA A 25 2.76 2.10 -2.20
CA ALA A 25 3.18 2.87 -3.37
C ALA A 25 4.18 2.10 -4.24
N THR A 26 5.16 1.46 -3.61
CA THR A 26 6.19 0.66 -4.30
C THR A 26 5.59 -0.58 -4.96
N LEU A 27 4.68 -1.29 -4.27
CA LEU A 27 3.95 -2.43 -4.83
C LEU A 27 3.07 -2.02 -6.03
N GLY A 28 2.40 -0.86 -5.94
CA GLY A 28 1.65 -0.28 -7.06
C GLY A 28 2.53 0.00 -8.28
N LEU A 29 3.69 0.64 -8.07
CA LEU A 29 4.67 0.93 -9.12
C LEU A 29 5.19 -0.36 -9.77
N LEU A 30 5.67 -1.32 -8.98
CA LEU A 30 6.18 -2.60 -9.48
C LEU A 30 5.09 -3.41 -10.18
N GLY A 31 3.88 -3.44 -9.63
CA GLY A 31 2.73 -4.10 -10.22
C GLY A 31 2.34 -3.53 -11.58
N ALA A 32 2.41 -2.20 -11.74
CA ALA A 32 2.17 -1.55 -13.02
C ALA A 32 3.20 -1.94 -14.09
N PHE A 33 4.47 -2.08 -13.71
CA PHE A 33 5.53 -2.53 -14.62
C PHE A 33 5.50 -4.03 -14.90
N ALA A 34 5.18 -4.85 -13.90
CA ALA A 34 5.11 -6.31 -14.03
C ALA A 34 3.89 -6.76 -14.84
N TYR A 35 2.77 -6.03 -14.74
CA TYR A 35 1.52 -6.37 -15.41
C TYR A 35 0.98 -5.22 -16.28
N PRO A 36 1.68 -4.83 -17.36
CA PRO A 36 1.30 -3.68 -18.19
C PRO A 36 -0.02 -3.88 -18.95
N ARG A 37 -0.49 -5.13 -19.08
CA ARG A 37 -1.78 -5.48 -19.70
C ARG A 37 -2.94 -5.57 -18.71
N LEU A 38 -2.69 -5.56 -17.41
CA LEU A 38 -3.76 -5.52 -16.41
C LEU A 38 -4.39 -4.13 -16.39
N SER A 39 -5.71 -4.07 -16.17
CA SER A 39 -6.35 -2.79 -15.94
C SER A 39 -5.85 -2.21 -14.61
N THR A 40 -5.52 -0.92 -14.60
CA THR A 40 -5.11 -0.20 -13.38
C THR A 40 -6.13 -0.39 -12.25
N VAL A 41 -7.42 -0.49 -12.59
CA VAL A 41 -8.50 -0.76 -11.62
C VAL A 41 -8.32 -2.13 -10.94
N ARG A 42 -7.94 -3.18 -11.66
CA ARG A 42 -7.67 -4.50 -11.05
C ARG A 42 -6.45 -4.49 -10.14
N LEU A 43 -5.41 -3.74 -10.51
CA LEU A 43 -4.23 -3.52 -9.67
C LEU A 43 -4.60 -2.80 -8.37
N ILE A 44 -5.38 -1.72 -8.46
CA ILE A 44 -5.89 -1.00 -7.28
C ILE A 44 -6.76 -1.93 -6.42
N LEU A 45 -7.66 -2.70 -7.03
CA LEU A 45 -8.55 -3.59 -6.29
C LEU A 45 -7.78 -4.70 -5.56
N GLY A 46 -6.78 -5.30 -6.23
CA GLY A 46 -5.93 -6.33 -5.64
C GLY A 46 -5.07 -5.80 -4.49
N LEU A 47 -4.49 -4.62 -4.66
CA LEU A 47 -3.71 -3.96 -3.60
C LEU A 47 -4.61 -3.52 -2.43
N SER A 48 -5.80 -3.00 -2.70
CA SER A 48 -6.77 -2.65 -1.66
C SER A 48 -7.26 -3.88 -0.88
N MET A 49 -7.52 -5.00 -1.56
CA MET A 49 -7.83 -6.28 -0.89
C MET A 49 -6.66 -6.77 -0.04
N PHE A 50 -5.42 -6.63 -0.53
CA PHE A 50 -4.23 -6.98 0.24
C PHE A 50 -4.08 -6.12 1.49
N GLY A 51 -4.35 -4.81 1.42
CA GLY A 51 -4.39 -3.92 2.58
C GLY A 51 -5.48 -4.30 3.59
N ALA A 52 -6.68 -4.61 3.12
CA ALA A 52 -7.77 -5.08 3.98
C ALA A 52 -7.40 -6.40 4.70
N PHE A 53 -6.69 -7.30 4.02
CA PHE A 53 -6.19 -8.52 4.64
C PHE A 53 -5.16 -8.24 5.75
N ILE A 54 -4.31 -7.23 5.56
CA ILE A 54 -3.33 -6.81 6.58
C ILE A 54 -4.03 -6.22 7.81
N GLU A 55 -5.05 -5.38 7.65
CA GLU A 55 -5.89 -4.89 8.76
C GLU A 55 -6.53 -6.04 9.54
N VAL A 56 -7.13 -7.01 8.83
CA VAL A 56 -7.73 -8.19 9.46
C VAL A 56 -6.69 -9.01 10.20
N ALA A 57 -5.48 -9.14 9.64
CA ALA A 57 -4.39 -9.81 10.31
C ALA A 57 -3.94 -9.02 11.55
N GLN A 58 -3.88 -7.69 11.51
CA GLN A 58 -3.55 -6.81 12.64
C GLN A 58 -4.61 -6.81 13.74
N ALA A 59 -5.88 -7.08 13.40
CA ALA A 59 -6.98 -7.26 14.35
C ALA A 59 -6.87 -8.54 15.19
N ILE A 60 -5.90 -9.40 14.91
CA ILE A 60 -5.64 -10.58 15.74
C ILE A 60 -5.07 -10.11 17.10
N PRO A 61 -5.75 -10.38 18.23
CA PRO A 61 -5.40 -9.83 19.55
C PRO A 61 -3.99 -10.17 20.03
N VAL A 62 -3.41 -11.27 19.52
CA VAL A 62 -2.04 -11.71 19.82
C VAL A 62 -0.99 -10.67 19.38
N LEU A 63 -1.29 -9.82 18.41
CA LEU A 63 -0.36 -8.84 17.85
C LEU A 63 -0.31 -7.52 18.63
N HIS A 64 -1.18 -7.32 19.63
CA HIS A 64 -1.25 -6.11 20.48
C HIS A 64 -1.24 -4.80 19.67
N ARG A 65 -1.95 -4.78 18.54
CA ARG A 65 -1.91 -3.66 17.61
C ARG A 65 -3.31 -3.15 17.31
N ASP A 66 -3.46 -1.83 17.39
CA ASP A 66 -4.71 -1.16 17.03
C ASP A 66 -4.89 -1.24 15.51
N SER A 67 -5.98 -1.89 15.09
CA SER A 67 -6.43 -1.90 13.70
C SER A 67 -7.31 -0.67 13.48
N ASP A 68 -7.00 0.13 12.47
CA ASP A 68 -7.76 1.32 12.14
C ASP A 68 -8.17 1.24 10.67
N PRO A 69 -9.46 1.05 10.36
CA PRO A 69 -9.96 1.04 8.98
C PRO A 69 -9.57 2.29 8.17
N LEU A 70 -9.21 3.40 8.83
CA LEU A 70 -8.67 4.60 8.18
C LEU A 70 -7.26 4.38 7.60
N ASP A 71 -6.45 3.50 8.18
CA ASP A 71 -5.13 3.16 7.65
C ASP A 71 -5.27 2.39 6.33
N TRP A 72 -6.19 1.42 6.24
CA TRP A 72 -6.56 0.76 4.97
C TRP A 72 -7.05 1.74 3.89
N LEU A 73 -7.88 2.71 4.27
CA LEU A 73 -8.37 3.73 3.34
C LEU A 73 -7.22 4.60 2.83
N THR A 74 -6.31 5.00 3.72
CA THR A 74 -5.13 5.80 3.41
C THR A 74 -4.22 5.08 2.42
N ASP A 75 -3.98 3.78 2.63
CA ASP A 75 -3.17 2.96 1.73
C ASP A 75 -3.81 2.77 0.36
N THR A 76 -5.13 2.58 0.32
CA THR A 76 -5.89 2.48 -0.95
C THR A 76 -5.80 3.78 -1.75
N ILE A 77 -5.92 4.93 -1.08
CA ILE A 77 -5.79 6.26 -1.72
C ILE A 77 -4.35 6.48 -2.21
N ALA A 78 -3.34 6.20 -1.38
CA ALA A 78 -1.94 6.35 -1.75
C ALA A 78 -1.60 5.51 -3.00
N CYS A 79 -2.03 4.26 -3.02
CA CYS A 79 -1.84 3.38 -4.17
C CYS A 79 -2.56 3.89 -5.43
N ALA A 80 -3.80 4.38 -5.30
CA ALA A 80 -4.56 4.94 -6.41
C ALA A 80 -3.87 6.18 -7.00
N VAL A 81 -3.39 7.09 -6.14
CA VAL A 81 -2.66 8.31 -6.55
C VAL A 81 -1.40 7.94 -7.35
N VAL A 82 -0.57 7.03 -6.84
CA VAL A 82 0.67 6.61 -7.52
C VAL A 82 0.37 5.99 -8.88
N LEU A 83 -0.62 5.11 -8.96
CA LEU A 83 -1.00 4.47 -10.22
C LEU A 83 -1.60 5.44 -11.24
N VAL A 84 -2.38 6.44 -10.79
CA VAL A 84 -2.90 7.51 -11.65
C VAL A 84 -1.77 8.38 -12.17
N LEU A 85 -0.86 8.83 -11.29
CA LEU A 85 0.30 9.64 -11.67
C LEU A 85 1.20 8.90 -12.66
N LEU A 86 1.50 7.63 -12.41
CA LEU A 86 2.22 6.76 -13.33
C LEU A 86 1.55 6.72 -14.70
N ARG A 87 0.23 6.51 -14.74
CA ARG A 87 -0.51 6.43 -15.99
C ARG A 87 -0.56 7.78 -16.72
N MET A 88 -0.54 8.90 -15.99
CA MET A 88 -0.43 10.24 -16.57
C MET A 88 0.97 10.49 -17.15
N CYS A 89 2.03 10.09 -16.46
CA CYS A 89 3.41 10.24 -16.93
C CYS A 89 3.78 9.26 -18.06
N LEU A 90 3.27 8.04 -18.00
CA LEU A 90 3.51 6.98 -19.01
C LEU A 90 2.53 7.06 -20.18
N ARG A 91 1.56 7.97 -20.18
CA ARG A 91 0.73 8.22 -21.36
C ARG A 91 1.61 8.91 -22.40
N PRO A 92 1.92 8.26 -23.55
CA PRO A 92 2.58 8.98 -24.64
C PRO A 92 1.68 10.14 -25.04
N LYS A 93 2.25 11.34 -25.06
CA LYS A 93 1.66 12.54 -25.66
C LYS A 93 1.40 12.17 -27.13
N ARG A 94 0.15 11.79 -27.44
CA ARG A 94 -0.30 11.63 -28.84
C ARG A 94 -0.50 12.99 -29.44
#